data_AF-A0A2R4JYL9-F1
#
_entry.id   AF-A0A2R4JYL9-F1
#
_cell.length_a   1.000
_cell.length_b   1.000
_cell.length_c   1.000
_cell.angle_alpha   90.00
_cell.angle_beta   90.00
_cell.angle_gamma   90.00
#
_symmetry.space_group_name_H-M   'P 1'
#
loop_
_entity.id
_entity.type
_entity.pdbx_description
1 polymer ?
#
loop_
_entity_poly.entity_id
_entity_poly.type
_entity_poly.pdbx_seq_one_letter_code
_entity_poly.pdbx_strand_id
1 'polypeptide(L)'
;MWLALARRSAEHTPAQERAEAVAQRAAGHPRSSDALLLAAHLLTRPAPDLEYDADVRRHAGTLLEAAVALPAADRPAETERLRRALIDAGEIQTART
;
A
#
# COMPACT_ATOMS: atom_id res chain seq x y z
N MET A 1 16.68 0.11 -2.11
CA MET A 1 17.13 0.01 -0.70
C MET A 1 16.15 0.64 0.28
N TRP A 2 15.67 1.87 0.07
CA TRP A 2 14.71 2.52 1.00
C TRP A 2 13.42 1.72 1.21
N LEU A 3 12.78 1.20 0.15
CA LEU A 3 11.51 0.45 0.26
C LEU A 3 11.63 -0.80 1.15
N ALA A 4 12.67 -1.61 0.94
CA ALA A 4 12.93 -2.79 1.77
C ALA A 4 13.14 -2.43 3.25
N LEU A 5 13.84 -1.32 3.52
CA LEU A 5 14.04 -0.83 4.89
C LEU A 5 12.73 -0.30 5.50
N ALA A 6 11.95 0.47 4.73
CA ALA A 6 10.67 1.01 5.15
C ALA A 6 9.67 -0.13 5.47
N ARG A 7 9.61 -1.18 4.64
CA ARG A 7 8.81 -2.38 4.90
C ARG A 7 9.22 -3.05 6.20
N ARG A 8 10.52 -3.31 6.39
CA ARG A 8 11.02 -3.95 7.60
C ARG A 8 10.80 -3.10 8.86
N SER A 9 10.91 -1.78 8.74
CA SER A 9 10.58 -0.85 9.82
C SER A 9 9.09 -0.90 10.16
N ALA A 10 8.23 -0.92 9.13
CA ALA A 10 6.78 -1.04 9.28
C ALA A 10 6.40 -2.33 10.02
N GLU A 11 7.06 -3.46 9.71
CA GLU A 11 6.83 -4.74 10.40
C GLU A 11 7.05 -4.64 11.92
N HIS A 12 8.06 -3.87 12.36
CA HIS A 12 8.46 -3.82 13.77
C HIS A 12 7.95 -2.60 14.57
N THR A 13 7.29 -1.62 13.94
CA THR A 13 6.90 -0.35 14.62
C THR A 13 5.38 -0.14 14.71
N PRO A 14 4.72 -0.44 15.85
CA PRO A 14 3.26 -0.59 15.95
C PRO A 14 2.43 0.62 15.50
N ALA A 15 2.91 1.86 15.72
CA ALA A 15 2.32 3.08 15.17
C ALA A 15 3.34 3.75 14.26
N GLN A 16 3.08 3.75 12.95
CA GLN A 16 4.03 4.31 12.00
C GLN A 16 3.76 5.80 11.82
N GLU A 17 4.59 6.62 12.46
CA GLU A 17 4.60 8.06 12.19
C GLU A 17 4.89 8.31 10.71
N ARG A 18 4.18 9.27 10.14
CA ARG A 18 4.25 9.70 8.73
C ARG A 18 3.88 8.61 7.70
N ALA A 19 2.97 7.67 8.02
CA ALA A 19 2.43 6.66 7.10
C ALA A 19 1.90 7.26 5.78
N GLU A 20 1.25 8.42 5.81
CA GLU A 20 0.85 9.14 4.58
C GLU A 20 2.06 9.37 3.66
N ALA A 21 3.11 10.01 4.17
CA ALA A 21 4.31 10.33 3.38
C ALA A 21 5.01 9.04 2.88
N VAL A 22 4.97 7.97 3.68
CA VAL A 22 5.48 6.66 3.29
C VAL A 22 4.64 6.05 2.15
N ALA A 23 3.31 6.11 2.25
CA ALA A 23 2.39 5.64 1.23
C ALA A 23 2.51 6.44 -0.06
N GLN A 24 2.58 7.77 0.02
CA GLN A 24 2.79 8.67 -1.11
C GLN A 24 4.08 8.32 -1.86
N ARG A 25 5.17 8.10 -1.11
CA ARG A 25 6.46 7.72 -1.72
C ARG A 25 6.40 6.32 -2.32
N ALA A 26 5.74 5.37 -1.68
CA ALA A 26 5.54 4.02 -2.21
C ALA A 26 4.71 4.02 -3.51
N ALA A 27 3.73 4.91 -3.63
CA ALA A 27 2.90 5.06 -4.82
C ALA A 27 3.69 5.36 -6.11
N GLY A 28 4.88 5.96 -5.99
CA GLY A 28 5.78 6.18 -7.12
C GLY A 28 6.49 4.93 -7.66
N HIS A 29 6.26 3.75 -7.05
CA HIS A 29 7.00 2.52 -7.36
C HIS A 29 6.09 1.31 -7.67
N PRO A 30 5.21 1.37 -8.68
CA PRO A 30 4.22 0.32 -8.96
C PRO A 30 4.80 -1.03 -9.39
N ARG A 31 6.05 -1.07 -9.84
CA ARG A 31 6.77 -2.31 -10.20
C ARG A 31 7.49 -2.97 -9.02
N SER A 32 7.49 -2.34 -7.84
CA SER A 32 8.24 -2.83 -6.69
C SER A 32 7.36 -3.65 -5.75
N SER A 33 7.69 -4.93 -5.58
CA SER A 33 7.06 -5.80 -4.59
C SER A 33 7.13 -5.21 -3.17
N ASP A 34 8.25 -4.60 -2.79
CA ASP A 34 8.39 -3.96 -1.47
C ASP A 34 7.42 -2.77 -1.30
N ALA A 35 7.14 -2.00 -2.36
CA ALA A 35 6.19 -0.89 -2.29
C ALA A 35 4.75 -1.38 -2.07
N LEU A 36 4.37 -2.45 -2.77
CA LEU A 36 3.05 -3.07 -2.63
C LEU A 36 2.85 -3.69 -1.24
N LEU A 37 3.86 -4.40 -0.74
CA LEU A 37 3.83 -4.98 0.60
C LEU A 37 3.81 -3.92 1.68
N LEU A 38 4.59 -2.84 1.51
CA LEU A 38 4.59 -1.71 2.43
C LEU A 38 3.21 -1.05 2.49
N ALA A 39 2.59 -0.73 1.35
CA ALA A 39 1.25 -0.15 1.32
C ALA A 39 0.20 -1.07 1.95
N ALA A 40 0.24 -2.38 1.66
CA ALA A 40 -0.66 -3.36 2.28
C ALA A 40 -0.48 -3.41 3.80
N HIS A 41 0.75 -3.28 4.28
CA HIS A 41 1.05 -3.27 5.71
C HIS A 41 0.54 -2.01 6.40
N LEU A 42 0.62 -0.85 5.74
CA LEU A 42 0.07 0.40 6.26
C LEU A 42 -1.45 0.36 6.43
N LEU A 43 -2.16 -0.37 5.56
CA LEU A 43 -3.63 -0.51 5.60
C LEU A 43 -4.15 -1.42 6.73
N THR A 44 -3.31 -2.33 7.23
CA THR A 44 -3.73 -3.32 8.24
C THR A 44 -3.46 -2.86 9.67
N ARG A 45 -2.96 -1.63 9.86
CA ARG A 45 -2.61 -1.12 11.19
C ARG A 45 -3.58 -0.04 11.66
N PRO A 46 -3.85 0.03 12.98
CA PRO A 46 -4.62 1.12 13.53
C PRO A 46 -3.86 2.43 13.31
N ALA A 47 -4.44 3.34 12.54
CA ALA A 47 -3.93 4.70 12.47
C ALA A 47 -4.19 5.44 13.78
N PRO A 48 -3.31 6.38 14.15
CA PRO A 48 -3.56 7.25 15.29
C PRO A 48 -4.78 8.16 15.08
N ASP A 49 -5.14 8.48 13.83
CA ASP A 49 -6.24 9.39 13.46
C ASP A 49 -7.01 8.90 12.21
N LEU A 50 -8.32 9.18 12.14
CA LEU A 50 -9.21 8.74 11.04
C LEU A 50 -8.90 9.38 9.68
N GLU A 51 -8.43 10.64 9.65
CA GLU A 51 -8.02 11.31 8.41
C GLU A 51 -6.77 10.66 7.81
N TYR A 52 -5.89 10.16 8.67
CA TYR A 52 -4.67 9.48 8.29
C TYR A 52 -4.93 8.21 7.47
N ASP A 53 -5.97 7.47 7.84
CA ASP A 53 -6.41 6.29 7.12
C ASP A 53 -6.95 6.63 5.73
N ALA A 54 -7.54 7.81 5.53
CA ALA A 54 -8.08 8.20 4.23
C ALA A 54 -6.98 8.48 3.21
N ASP A 55 -5.93 9.21 3.60
CA ASP A 55 -4.82 9.51 2.68
C ASP A 55 -3.97 8.28 2.36
N VAL A 56 -3.74 7.40 3.34
CA VAL A 56 -3.07 6.11 3.12
C VAL A 56 -3.86 5.24 2.14
N ARG A 57 -5.19 5.14 2.31
CA ARG A 57 -6.07 4.43 1.36
C ARG A 57 -6.00 5.02 -0.04
N ARG A 58 -6.04 6.35 -0.16
CA ARG A 58 -5.91 7.04 -1.47
C ARG A 58 -4.60 6.67 -2.17
N HIS A 59 -3.47 6.79 -1.49
CA HIS A 59 -2.16 6.49 -2.09
C HIS A 59 -1.97 5.00 -2.40
N ALA A 60 -2.48 4.11 -1.55
CA ALA A 60 -2.50 2.67 -1.81
C ALA A 60 -3.40 2.31 -3.01
N GLY A 61 -4.54 2.98 -3.18
CA GLY A 61 -5.41 2.86 -4.35
C GLY A 61 -4.69 3.26 -5.64
N THR A 62 -4.05 4.45 -5.66
CA THR A 62 -3.25 4.89 -6.81
C THR A 62 -2.12 3.92 -7.14
N LEU A 63 -1.45 3.37 -6.13
CA LEU A 63 -0.40 2.37 -6.32
C LEU A 63 -0.96 1.09 -6.96
N LEU A 64 -2.11 0.61 -6.49
CA LEU A 64 -2.75 -0.58 -7.05
C LEU A 64 -3.19 -0.35 -8.50
N GLU A 65 -3.81 0.78 -8.81
CA GLU A 65 -4.19 1.13 -10.19
C GLU A 65 -2.98 1.13 -11.13
N ALA A 66 -1.89 1.77 -10.70
CA ALA A 66 -0.65 1.81 -11.46
C ALA A 66 -0.01 0.42 -11.63
N ALA A 67 -0.10 -0.46 -10.63
CA ALA A 67 0.39 -1.83 -10.72
C ALA A 67 -0.48 -2.73 -11.61
N VAL A 68 -1.81 -2.54 -11.58
CA VAL A 68 -2.76 -3.28 -12.43
C VAL A 68 -2.62 -2.86 -13.89
N ALA A 69 -2.32 -1.58 -14.17
CA ALA A 69 -2.07 -1.06 -15.51
C ALA A 69 -0.81 -1.62 -16.18
N LEU A 70 0.08 -2.28 -15.43
CA LEU A 70 1.24 -2.96 -16.01
C LEU A 70 0.82 -4.18 -16.85
N PRO A 71 1.59 -4.52 -17.90
CA PRO A 71 1.45 -5.79 -18.60
C PRO A 71 1.48 -6.97 -17.63
N ALA A 72 0.71 -8.03 -17.91
CA ALA A 72 0.59 -9.17 -17.00
C ALA A 72 1.94 -9.83 -16.66
N ALA A 73 2.89 -9.83 -17.60
CA ALA A 73 4.24 -10.36 -17.39
C ALA A 73 5.09 -9.52 -16.42
N ASP A 74 4.80 -8.23 -16.28
CA ASP A 74 5.54 -7.28 -15.44
C ASP A 74 4.79 -6.96 -14.13
N ARG A 75 3.57 -7.49 -13.95
CA ARG A 75 2.75 -7.23 -12.78
C ARG A 75 3.29 -8.02 -11.59
N PRO A 76 3.69 -7.35 -10.49
CA PRO A 76 4.16 -8.05 -9.30
C PRO A 76 3.06 -8.92 -8.69
N ALA A 77 3.41 -10.09 -8.16
CA ALA A 77 2.46 -11.00 -7.52
C ALA A 77 1.77 -10.37 -6.30
N GLU A 78 2.46 -9.44 -5.62
CA GLU A 78 2.00 -8.72 -4.44
C GLU A 78 0.86 -7.73 -4.73
N THR A 79 0.56 -7.46 -6.01
CA THR A 79 -0.57 -6.61 -6.43
C THR A 79 -1.89 -7.13 -5.84
N GLU A 80 -2.07 -8.46 -5.84
CA GLU A 80 -3.26 -9.09 -5.30
C GLU A 80 -3.34 -9.00 -3.77
N ARG A 81 -2.19 -8.97 -3.09
CA ARG A 81 -2.14 -8.77 -1.64
C ARG A 81 -2.53 -7.35 -1.25
N LEU A 82 -2.10 -6.35 -2.03
CA LEU A 82 -2.53 -4.97 -1.85
C LEU A 82 -4.02 -4.79 -2.11
N ARG A 83 -4.55 -5.43 -3.16
CA ARG A 83 -6.01 -5.44 -3.45
C ARG A 83 -6.81 -5.93 -2.24
N ARG A 84 -6.43 -7.06 -1.64
CA ARG A 84 -7.15 -7.60 -0.47
C ARG A 84 -7.07 -6.67 0.73
N ALA A 85 -5.89 -6.10 1.01
CA ALA A 85 -5.74 -5.16 2.12
C ALA A 85 -6.63 -3.91 1.97
N LEU A 86 -6.81 -3.41 0.74
CA LEU A 86 -7.74 -2.30 0.47
C LEU A 86 -9.20 -2.69 0.71
N ILE A 87 -9.60 -3.89 0.29
CA ILE A 87 -10.94 -4.42 0.52
C ILE A 87 -11.22 -4.58 2.03
N ASP A 88 -10.27 -5.16 2.76
CA ASP A 88 -10.36 -5.33 4.22
C ASP A 88 -10.40 -3.98 4.95
N ALA A 89 -9.75 -2.95 4.40
CA ALA A 89 -9.81 -1.57 4.87
C ALA A 89 -11.10 -0.82 4.45
N GLY A 90 -12.04 -1.50 3.77
CA GLY A 90 -13.35 -0.96 3.39
C GLY A 90 -13.44 -0.34 1.99
N GLU A 91 -12.39 -0.44 1.17
CA GLU A 91 -12.40 0.04 -0.22
C GLU A 91 -13.06 -0.98 -1.17
N ILE A 92 -14.40 -0.98 -1.18
CA ILE A 92 -15.23 -1.96 -1.92
C ILE A 92 -15.12 -1.78 -3.44
N GLN A 93 -14.78 -0.59 -3.94
CA GLN A 93 -14.59 -0.36 -5.38
C GLN A 93 -13.45 -1.23 -5.95
N THR A 94 -12.45 -1.53 -5.13
CA THR A 94 -11.29 -2.35 -5.47
C THR A 94 -11.63 -3.84 -5.61
N ALA A 95 -12.76 -4.30 -5.06
CA ALA A 95 -13.22 -5.69 -5.18
C ALA A 95 -13.83 -6.03 -6.55
N ARG A 96 -14.17 -5.01 -7.35
CA ARG A 96 -14.89 -5.17 -8.64
C ARG A 96 -13.99 -5.11 -9.88
N THR A 97 -12.69 -4.85 -9.72
CA THR A 97 -11.71 -4.60 -10.81
C THR A 97 -10.72 -5.73 -10.95
#